data_AF-A0A957VZA9-F1
#
_entry.id   AF-A0A957VZA9-F1
#
_cell.length_a   1.000
_cell.length_b   1.000
_cell.length_c   1.000
_cell.angle_alpha   90.00
_cell.angle_beta   90.00
_cell.angle_gamma   90.00
#
_symmetry.space_group_name_H-M   'P 1'
#
loop_
_entity.id
_entity.type
_entity.pdbx_description
1 polymer ?
#
loop_
_entity_poly.entity_id
_entity_poly.type
_entity_poly.pdbx_seq_one_letter_code
_entity_poly.pdbx_strand_id
1 'polypeptide(L)'
;QPFFADSPVEAFDTLVLRGGVNRTFAGYPGLGDLPEDLRLTTYARDEWLRASQIAMSGVGSHGTFVHLYLDGLYWGLYNVVERPDASFAAAYFGGERDDWFVANHSGPVSGDSQRFDALHALAREGHLADPDKYAAVAALLDIEQFADYVILNFYAGNTDWGHNNWYAAVHNPDGRVRYFVWDGEKTWFDGADIYLGKETFDGRRNLTKRLVKALMENPDFRLTLADRMYKHLFNDGALTEANAESRWLDITEPLEQAIIGESARWGDVVFDPPLTQADWHIARQDVLNQMDGNVAKLVDRARQAGYYPALDPPTFNPPGGLVTPNSALTMIPPTSGQGELYFTLDGSDPRQAVSGAVAPQAVRYDAPLVLTTTTRLKARTFYNGVWSALAETAYRVIDRPDPLQITELMYHPPEGGDYEFLELKNNGSEAVNLANASFEGIRYTFPPNTPPLLPGEFIVLGHNAAAFAEKYPDVPLFGTYQGQLSNDGEAVILRDYTGKVMATVVYDDDRGWPVSPDGRGDSLVLIDPEGDPNSPRSWRASAYLGGSPGEDDPQTMPAGWNP
;
A
#
# COMPACT_ATOMS: atom_id res chain seq x y z
N GLN A 1 -15.46 -17.49 8.14
CA GLN A 1 -14.80 -16.21 7.85
C GLN A 1 -13.70 -16.03 8.88
N PRO A 2 -12.51 -15.56 8.49
CA PRO A 2 -11.47 -15.20 9.45
C PRO A 2 -12.00 -14.16 10.44
N PHE A 3 -11.55 -14.21 11.70
CA PHE A 3 -12.05 -13.31 12.75
C PHE A 3 -11.65 -11.85 12.47
N PHE A 4 -10.43 -11.63 11.97
CA PHE A 4 -9.98 -10.38 11.36
C PHE A 4 -9.67 -10.65 9.89
N ALA A 5 -10.27 -9.90 8.96
CA ALA A 5 -10.26 -10.23 7.54
C ALA A 5 -8.89 -10.07 6.86
N ASP A 6 -8.06 -9.18 7.40
CA ASP A 6 -6.74 -8.78 6.91
C ASP A 6 -5.58 -9.39 7.71
N SER A 7 -5.88 -10.16 8.75
CA SER A 7 -4.86 -10.78 9.58
C SER A 7 -4.24 -12.02 8.90
N PRO A 8 -2.90 -12.19 8.94
CA PRO A 8 -2.23 -13.41 8.50
C PRO A 8 -2.38 -14.58 9.49
N VAL A 9 -3.00 -14.34 10.66
CA VAL A 9 -3.20 -15.33 11.74
C VAL A 9 -4.68 -15.70 11.86
N GLU A 10 -4.97 -16.98 12.00
CA GLU A 10 -6.35 -17.51 12.06
C GLU A 10 -6.79 -17.97 13.46
N ALA A 11 -5.87 -18.03 14.43
CA ALA A 11 -6.14 -18.50 15.79
C ALA A 11 -5.58 -17.53 16.85
N PHE A 12 -6.39 -17.24 17.87
CA PHE A 12 -6.08 -16.25 18.90
C PHE A 12 -6.25 -16.84 20.29
N ASP A 13 -5.21 -16.79 21.11
CA ASP A 13 -5.26 -17.23 22.51
C ASP A 13 -5.84 -16.15 23.45
N THR A 14 -5.59 -14.88 23.11
CA THR A 14 -5.97 -13.74 23.96
C THR A 14 -6.63 -12.64 23.12
N LEU A 15 -7.90 -12.37 23.42
CA LEU A 15 -8.64 -11.22 22.93
C LEU A 15 -9.07 -10.34 24.10
N VAL A 16 -9.08 -9.02 23.89
CA VAL A 16 -9.54 -8.03 24.87
C VAL A 16 -10.78 -7.35 24.32
N LEU A 17 -11.86 -7.32 25.10
CA LEU A 17 -13.06 -6.55 24.79
C LEU A 17 -12.94 -5.15 25.41
N ARG A 18 -12.74 -4.13 24.58
CA ARG A 18 -12.53 -2.74 25.02
C ARG A 18 -13.82 -1.91 24.83
N GLY A 19 -14.41 -1.46 25.92
CA GLY A 19 -15.62 -0.61 25.93
C GLY A 19 -15.35 0.90 25.92
N GLY A 20 -14.08 1.33 25.79
CA GLY A 20 -13.70 2.75 25.69
C GLY A 20 -13.76 3.53 27.01
N VAL A 21 -12.99 3.15 28.03
CA VAL A 21 -13.13 3.68 29.41
C VAL A 21 -12.96 5.21 29.52
N ASN A 22 -11.95 5.81 28.89
CA ASN A 22 -11.63 7.24 29.01
C ASN A 22 -12.44 8.16 28.08
N ARG A 23 -13.11 7.58 27.08
CA ARG A 23 -13.89 8.27 26.04
C ARG A 23 -15.06 7.35 25.64
N THR A 24 -16.12 7.36 26.43
CA THR A 24 -17.35 6.59 26.19
C THR A 24 -18.55 7.45 26.57
N PHE A 25 -19.69 7.16 25.96
CA PHE A 25 -20.98 7.73 26.34
C PHE A 25 -21.34 7.40 27.79
N ALA A 26 -20.87 6.27 28.34
CA ALA A 26 -21.08 5.90 29.73
C ALA A 26 -20.29 6.78 30.74
N GLY A 27 -19.39 7.64 30.26
CA GLY A 27 -18.48 8.47 31.06
C GLY A 27 -17.47 7.67 31.90
N TYR A 28 -16.62 8.41 32.64
CA TYR A 28 -15.58 7.82 33.50
C TYR A 28 -15.97 7.91 34.99
N PRO A 29 -16.22 6.80 35.70
CA PRO A 29 -16.56 6.86 37.11
C PRO A 29 -15.37 7.35 37.96
N GLY A 30 -15.57 8.44 38.70
CA GLY A 30 -14.59 8.95 39.68
C GLY A 30 -13.79 10.18 39.24
N LEU A 31 -14.05 10.72 38.06
CA LEU A 31 -13.62 12.06 37.67
C LEU A 31 -14.89 12.92 37.60
N GLY A 32 -15.10 13.83 38.57
CA GLY A 32 -16.22 14.78 38.52
C GLY A 32 -16.17 15.66 37.28
N ASP A 33 -17.26 16.39 36.97
CA ASP A 33 -17.46 17.29 35.81
C ASP A 33 -16.24 17.42 34.89
N LEU A 34 -16.08 16.49 33.95
CA LEU A 34 -14.99 16.53 32.99
C LEU A 34 -15.37 17.31 31.72
N PRO A 35 -14.38 17.93 31.03
CA PRO A 35 -14.56 18.99 30.03
C PRO A 35 -15.37 18.59 28.79
N GLU A 36 -15.66 19.57 27.92
CA GLU A 36 -16.18 19.39 26.55
C GLU A 36 -15.53 18.21 25.78
N ASP A 37 -14.30 17.83 26.12
CA ASP A 37 -13.52 16.70 25.58
C ASP A 37 -14.21 15.32 25.61
N LEU A 38 -15.11 15.02 26.56
CA LEU A 38 -15.82 13.73 26.59
C LEU A 38 -16.93 13.63 25.53
N ARG A 39 -17.45 14.78 25.06
CA ARG A 39 -18.36 14.82 23.90
C ARG A 39 -17.66 14.42 22.59
N LEU A 40 -16.32 14.48 22.58
CA LEU A 40 -15.49 14.13 21.42
C LEU A 40 -15.16 12.62 21.37
N THR A 41 -16.05 11.74 21.83
CA THR A 41 -15.80 10.30 21.70
C THR A 41 -16.10 9.79 20.30
N THR A 42 -15.25 8.89 19.84
CA THR A 42 -15.32 8.25 18.52
C THR A 42 -15.22 6.73 18.61
N TYR A 43 -14.78 6.19 19.76
CA TYR A 43 -14.38 4.79 19.98
C TYR A 43 -13.23 4.25 19.09
N ALA A 44 -12.89 4.97 18.02
CA ALA A 44 -12.03 4.49 16.94
C ALA A 44 -10.56 4.93 17.04
N ARG A 45 -10.20 5.91 17.89
CA ARG A 45 -8.83 6.48 17.94
C ARG A 45 -7.73 5.43 18.19
N ASP A 46 -7.98 4.51 19.11
CA ASP A 46 -7.06 3.43 19.46
C ASP A 46 -6.94 2.37 18.35
N GLU A 47 -8.07 2.01 17.70
CA GLU A 47 -8.09 1.14 16.51
C GLU A 47 -7.34 1.78 15.34
N TRP A 48 -7.59 3.06 15.07
CA TRP A 48 -6.90 3.80 14.02
C TRP A 48 -5.39 3.84 14.25
N LEU A 49 -4.95 3.99 15.50
CA LEU A 49 -3.53 3.96 15.85
C LEU A 49 -2.92 2.59 15.54
N ARG A 50 -3.56 1.49 15.94
CA ARG A 50 -3.05 0.14 15.66
C ARG A 50 -3.08 -0.22 14.17
N ALA A 51 -4.17 0.08 13.47
CA ALA A 51 -4.28 -0.11 12.03
C ALA A 51 -3.22 0.71 11.26
N SER A 52 -2.90 1.92 11.76
CA SER A 52 -1.81 2.73 11.21
C SER A 52 -0.44 2.11 11.47
N GLN A 53 -0.22 1.47 12.63
CA GLN A 53 1.00 0.72 12.87
C GLN A 53 1.15 -0.47 11.91
N ILE A 54 0.06 -1.19 11.63
CA ILE A 54 0.05 -2.27 10.63
C ILE A 54 0.42 -1.71 9.25
N ALA A 55 -0.19 -0.61 8.82
CA ALA A 55 0.11 0.01 7.53
C ALA A 55 1.57 0.51 7.42
N MET A 56 2.18 0.96 8.51
CA MET A 56 3.56 1.46 8.52
C MET A 56 4.60 0.33 8.60
N SER A 57 4.39 -0.63 9.50
CA SER A 57 5.39 -1.64 9.86
C SER A 57 5.06 -3.05 9.36
N GLY A 58 3.90 -3.24 8.73
CA GLY A 58 3.40 -4.53 8.26
C GLY A 58 2.86 -5.45 9.35
N VAL A 59 2.89 -5.02 10.62
CA VAL A 59 2.46 -5.81 11.76
C VAL A 59 2.00 -4.92 12.91
N GLY A 60 0.98 -5.38 13.63
CA GLY A 60 0.38 -4.70 14.77
C GLY A 60 -0.79 -5.51 15.30
N SER A 61 -1.43 -5.03 16.36
CA SER A 61 -2.60 -5.69 16.95
C SER A 61 -3.85 -5.33 16.16
N HIS A 62 -4.57 -6.33 15.65
CA HIS A 62 -5.81 -6.13 14.92
C HIS A 62 -6.97 -5.93 15.89
N GLY A 63 -7.99 -5.21 15.44
CA GLY A 63 -9.26 -5.17 16.14
C GLY A 63 -10.45 -5.03 15.21
N THR A 64 -11.62 -5.29 15.78
CA THR A 64 -12.91 -5.14 15.12
C THR A 64 -13.94 -4.69 16.14
N PHE A 65 -15.11 -4.24 15.68
CA PHE A 65 -16.18 -3.79 16.54
C PHE A 65 -17.33 -4.79 16.58
N VAL A 66 -17.87 -5.00 17.78
CA VAL A 66 -18.99 -5.91 18.02
C VAL A 66 -20.02 -5.29 18.96
N HIS A 67 -21.25 -5.78 18.87
CA HIS A 67 -22.25 -5.57 19.90
C HIS A 67 -22.12 -6.64 20.98
N LEU A 68 -21.86 -6.25 22.22
CA LEU A 68 -21.77 -7.19 23.33
C LEU A 68 -23.14 -7.43 23.95
N TYR A 69 -23.49 -8.70 24.14
CA TYR A 69 -24.63 -9.13 24.93
C TYR A 69 -24.14 -10.03 26.07
N LEU A 70 -24.55 -9.74 27.31
CA LEU A 70 -24.28 -10.60 28.47
C LEU A 70 -25.63 -11.05 29.04
N ASP A 71 -25.84 -12.37 29.12
CA ASP A 71 -27.10 -12.98 29.57
C ASP A 71 -28.35 -12.44 28.84
N GLY A 72 -28.19 -12.13 27.54
CA GLY A 72 -29.25 -11.57 26.70
C GLY A 72 -29.46 -10.05 26.83
N LEU A 73 -28.74 -9.38 27.74
CA LEU A 73 -28.78 -7.92 27.88
C LEU A 73 -27.75 -7.26 26.97
N TYR A 74 -28.15 -6.24 26.22
CA TYR A 74 -27.22 -5.43 25.43
C TYR A 74 -26.32 -4.57 26.33
N TRP A 75 -25.00 -4.68 26.14
CA TRP A 75 -23.97 -3.98 26.91
C TRP A 75 -23.24 -2.89 26.13
N GLY A 76 -23.56 -2.70 24.86
CA GLY A 76 -22.98 -1.64 24.04
C GLY A 76 -22.02 -2.14 22.96
N LEU A 77 -21.37 -1.17 22.34
CA LEU A 77 -20.32 -1.30 21.34
C LEU A 77 -18.98 -1.60 22.03
N TYR A 78 -18.30 -2.65 21.57
CA TYR A 78 -16.97 -3.02 22.06
C TYR A 78 -16.01 -3.18 20.89
N ASN A 79 -14.79 -2.70 21.06
CA ASN A 79 -13.66 -3.01 20.19
C ASN A 79 -12.99 -4.28 20.71
N VAL A 80 -13.13 -5.39 19.99
CA VAL A 80 -12.42 -6.64 20.27
C VAL A 80 -11.06 -6.56 19.62
N VAL A 81 -10.00 -6.70 20.41
CA VAL A 81 -8.63 -6.50 19.95
C VAL A 81 -7.72 -7.65 20.36
N GLU A 82 -6.72 -7.92 19.54
CA GLU A 82 -5.60 -8.77 19.93
C GLU A 82 -4.80 -8.10 21.05
N ARG A 83 -4.39 -8.86 22.07
CA ARG A 83 -3.40 -8.36 23.04
C ARG A 83 -2.00 -8.66 22.50
N PRO A 84 -1.07 -7.67 22.44
CA PRO A 84 0.33 -7.92 22.09
C PRO A 84 1.13 -8.69 23.16
N ASP A 85 0.66 -9.88 23.54
CA ASP A 85 1.30 -10.79 24.47
C ASP A 85 2.21 -11.83 23.78
N ALA A 86 2.72 -12.79 24.55
CA ALA A 86 3.64 -13.80 24.03
C ALA A 86 2.99 -14.73 22.97
N SER A 87 1.68 -15.00 23.08
CA SER A 87 0.97 -15.80 22.08
C SER A 87 0.81 -15.01 20.78
N PHE A 88 0.46 -13.72 20.86
CA PHE A 88 0.48 -12.82 19.70
C PHE A 88 1.86 -12.80 19.05
N ALA A 89 2.93 -12.61 19.83
CA ALA A 89 4.28 -12.52 19.28
C ALA A 89 4.70 -13.83 18.57
N ALA A 90 4.42 -14.99 19.17
CA ALA A 90 4.67 -16.29 18.54
C ALA A 90 3.87 -16.47 17.23
N ALA A 91 2.60 -16.08 17.20
CA ALA A 91 1.75 -16.23 16.02
C ALA A 91 2.22 -15.38 14.83
N TYR A 92 2.68 -14.14 15.08
CA TYR A 92 3.09 -13.22 14.01
C TYR A 92 4.55 -13.35 13.59
N PHE A 93 5.43 -13.74 14.51
CA PHE A 93 6.88 -13.74 14.27
C PHE A 93 7.53 -15.12 14.36
N GLY A 94 6.74 -16.17 14.66
CA GLY A 94 7.21 -17.54 14.85
C GLY A 94 7.84 -17.80 16.22
N GLY A 95 8.33 -19.02 16.41
CA GLY A 95 8.85 -19.51 17.68
C GLY A 95 7.75 -20.01 18.62
N GLU A 96 8.14 -20.55 19.78
CA GLU A 96 7.21 -21.00 20.80
C GLU A 96 6.87 -19.84 21.75
N ARG A 97 5.64 -19.83 22.29
CA ARG A 97 5.18 -18.81 23.25
C ARG A 97 6.17 -18.57 24.40
N ASP A 98 6.75 -19.64 24.94
CA ASP A 98 7.65 -19.57 26.10
C ASP A 98 9.02 -18.93 25.78
N ASP A 99 9.36 -18.79 24.50
CA ASP A 99 10.58 -18.11 24.04
C ASP A 99 10.42 -16.58 24.05
N TRP A 100 9.20 -16.07 24.23
CA TRP A 100 8.88 -14.65 24.14
C TRP A 100 8.83 -13.96 25.51
N PHE A 101 9.62 -12.90 25.65
CA PHE A 101 9.42 -11.90 26.69
C PHE A 101 8.48 -10.80 26.21
N VAL A 102 7.56 -10.40 27.10
CA VAL A 102 6.66 -9.27 26.86
C VAL A 102 6.63 -8.37 28.08
N ALA A 103 6.60 -7.05 27.84
CA ALA A 103 6.40 -6.03 28.86
C ALA A 103 5.39 -4.98 28.39
N ASN A 104 4.79 -4.30 29.35
CA ASN A 104 4.05 -3.05 29.12
C ASN A 104 4.44 -2.03 30.20
N HIS A 105 3.73 -0.90 30.25
CA HIS A 105 3.98 0.15 31.23
C HIS A 105 3.94 -0.29 32.71
N SER A 106 3.26 -1.40 33.02
CA SER A 106 3.16 -1.98 34.37
C SER A 106 4.34 -2.91 34.70
N GLY A 107 5.22 -3.18 33.74
CA GLY A 107 6.39 -4.04 33.88
C GLY A 107 6.32 -5.31 33.04
N PRO A 108 7.13 -6.33 33.36
CA PRO A 108 7.10 -7.64 32.73
C PRO A 108 5.72 -8.29 32.79
N VAL A 109 5.25 -8.79 31.65
CA VAL A 109 4.03 -9.60 31.50
C VAL A 109 4.37 -11.08 31.48
N SER A 110 5.42 -11.47 30.74
CA SER A 110 5.89 -12.85 30.62
C SER A 110 7.35 -12.93 30.16
N GLY A 111 7.98 -14.09 30.34
CA GLY A 111 9.29 -14.43 29.79
C GLY A 111 10.50 -13.78 30.49
N ASP A 112 11.68 -13.94 29.90
CA ASP A 112 12.97 -13.43 30.39
C ASP A 112 13.29 -12.01 29.90
N SER A 113 13.44 -11.07 30.84
CA SER A 113 13.65 -9.64 30.57
C SER A 113 15.07 -9.26 30.14
N GLN A 114 16.04 -10.18 30.15
CA GLN A 114 17.47 -9.84 30.04
C GLN A 114 17.81 -8.89 28.87
N ARG A 115 17.27 -9.15 27.67
CA ARG A 115 17.54 -8.31 26.48
C ARG A 115 16.85 -6.95 26.57
N PHE A 116 15.62 -6.91 27.07
CA PHE A 116 14.87 -5.68 27.27
C PHE A 116 15.57 -4.78 28.31
N ASP A 117 16.01 -5.37 29.43
CA ASP A 117 16.74 -4.66 30.46
C ASP A 117 18.09 -4.14 29.96
N ALA A 118 18.81 -4.92 29.14
CA ALA A 118 20.06 -4.51 28.52
C ALA A 118 19.87 -3.29 27.59
N LEU A 119 18.83 -3.30 26.74
CA LEU A 119 18.47 -2.17 25.88
C LEU A 119 18.26 -0.89 26.70
N HIS A 120 17.44 -0.97 27.75
CA HIS A 120 17.13 0.19 28.58
C HIS A 120 18.28 0.63 29.50
N ALA A 121 19.19 -0.29 29.84
CA ALA A 121 20.44 0.07 30.51
C ALA A 121 21.33 0.93 29.60
N LEU A 122 21.53 0.55 28.33
CA LEU A 122 22.29 1.33 27.36
C LEU A 122 21.65 2.70 27.12
N ALA A 123 20.32 2.76 26.93
CA ALA A 123 19.60 4.02 26.75
C ALA A 123 19.70 4.95 27.98
N ARG A 124 19.76 4.38 29.19
CA ARG A 124 19.93 5.15 30.43
C ARG A 124 21.36 5.64 30.60
N GLU A 125 22.35 4.86 30.17
CA GLU A 125 23.75 5.28 30.15
C GLU A 125 23.97 6.42 29.16
N GLY A 126 23.26 6.41 28.03
CA GLY A 126 23.40 7.41 26.97
C GLY A 126 24.73 7.28 26.24
N HIS A 127 25.20 8.39 25.69
CA HIS A 127 26.42 8.47 24.86
C HIS A 127 26.31 7.63 23.58
N LEU A 128 25.13 7.59 22.96
CA LEU A 128 24.89 6.83 21.73
C LEU A 128 25.43 7.55 20.48
N ALA A 129 26.01 8.74 20.61
CA ALA A 129 26.85 9.33 19.57
C ALA A 129 28.08 8.46 19.26
N ASP A 130 28.50 7.60 20.20
CA ASP A 130 29.51 6.56 19.99
C ASP A 130 28.93 5.44 19.10
N PRO A 131 29.55 5.15 17.93
CA PRO A 131 29.05 4.15 17.00
C PRO A 131 29.02 2.73 17.57
N ASP A 132 29.94 2.36 18.47
CA ASP A 132 29.98 1.01 19.04
C ASP A 132 28.83 0.80 20.03
N LYS A 133 28.51 1.83 20.82
CA LYS A 133 27.35 1.83 21.71
C LYS A 133 26.04 1.80 20.93
N TYR A 134 25.95 2.57 19.86
CA TYR A 134 24.78 2.54 18.98
C TYR A 134 24.61 1.17 18.32
N ALA A 135 25.69 0.54 17.86
CA ALA A 135 25.65 -0.82 17.31
C ALA A 135 25.15 -1.84 18.35
N ALA A 136 25.55 -1.71 19.62
CA ALA A 136 25.02 -2.54 20.70
C ALA A 136 23.51 -2.36 20.92
N VAL A 137 23.00 -1.13 20.80
CA VAL A 137 21.56 -0.86 20.83
C VAL A 137 20.85 -1.45 19.60
N ALA A 138 21.40 -1.29 18.41
CA ALA A 138 20.84 -1.82 17.16
C ALA A 138 20.82 -3.37 17.12
N ALA A 139 21.70 -4.02 17.88
CA ALA A 139 21.65 -5.47 18.07
C ALA A 139 20.49 -5.93 18.98
N LEU A 140 19.95 -5.04 19.81
CA LEU A 140 18.88 -5.31 20.77
C LEU A 140 17.52 -4.75 20.36
N LEU A 141 17.47 -3.74 19.49
CA LEU A 141 16.25 -3.02 19.09
C LEU A 141 16.03 -3.12 17.58
N ASP A 142 14.78 -3.34 17.18
CA ASP A 142 14.37 -3.19 15.80
C ASP A 142 14.26 -1.69 15.48
N ILE A 143 15.36 -1.10 15.00
CA ILE A 143 15.50 0.36 14.84
C ILE A 143 14.42 0.96 13.93
N GLU A 144 14.15 0.33 12.79
CA GLU A 144 13.18 0.86 11.83
C GLU A 144 11.75 0.75 12.37
N GLN A 145 11.39 -0.39 12.96
CA GLN A 145 10.07 -0.58 13.56
C GLN A 145 9.86 0.39 14.74
N PHE A 146 10.90 0.61 15.55
CA PHE A 146 10.83 1.57 16.64
C PHE A 146 10.67 3.01 16.13
N ALA A 147 11.36 3.38 15.05
CA ALA A 147 11.19 4.68 14.41
C ALA A 147 9.75 4.88 13.91
N ASP A 148 9.15 3.88 13.25
CA ASP A 148 7.74 3.92 12.84
C ASP A 148 6.80 4.12 14.03
N TYR A 149 6.98 3.32 15.09
CA TYR A 149 6.20 3.42 16.33
C TYR A 149 6.28 4.81 16.97
N VAL A 150 7.45 5.44 16.96
CA VAL A 150 7.65 6.80 17.48
C VAL A 150 6.98 7.84 16.58
N ILE A 151 7.18 7.75 15.27
CA ILE A 151 6.58 8.65 14.28
C ILE A 151 5.06 8.66 14.43
N LEU A 152 4.45 7.48 14.58
CA LEU A 152 3.01 7.35 14.72
C LEU A 152 2.46 8.05 15.98
N ASN A 153 3.15 7.93 17.11
CA ASN A 153 2.77 8.61 18.34
C ASN A 153 2.91 10.14 18.23
N PHE A 154 3.92 10.63 17.50
CA PHE A 154 4.06 12.05 17.21
C PHE A 154 2.99 12.55 16.23
N TYR A 155 2.74 11.80 15.15
CA TYR A 155 1.74 12.14 14.13
C TYR A 155 0.34 12.30 14.72
N ALA A 156 -0.07 11.35 15.56
CA ALA A 156 -1.38 11.35 16.20
C ALA A 156 -1.45 12.24 17.46
N GLY A 157 -0.33 12.83 17.90
CA GLY A 157 -0.27 13.67 19.09
C GLY A 157 -0.64 12.93 20.38
N ASN A 158 -0.11 11.73 20.60
CA ASN A 158 -0.51 10.89 21.73
C ASN A 158 -0.07 11.49 23.09
N THR A 159 -1.05 12.04 23.83
CA THR A 159 -0.79 12.80 25.06
C THR A 159 -0.44 11.98 26.28
N ASP A 160 -0.78 10.70 26.27
CA ASP A 160 -0.55 9.78 27.39
C ASP A 160 0.57 8.77 27.11
N TRP A 161 1.28 8.94 25.99
CA TRP A 161 2.38 8.09 25.58
C TRP A 161 3.71 8.45 26.25
N GLY A 162 4.59 7.45 26.38
CA GLY A 162 5.97 7.61 26.81
C GLY A 162 6.28 7.00 28.18
N HIS A 163 5.31 7.13 29.08
CA HIS A 163 5.30 6.46 30.39
C HIS A 163 4.21 5.39 30.51
N ASN A 164 3.23 5.41 29.60
CA ASN A 164 2.12 4.49 29.49
C ASN A 164 1.87 4.15 27.99
N ASN A 165 0.91 3.29 27.71
CA ASN A 165 0.27 3.13 26.39
C ASN A 165 1.19 2.50 25.34
N TRP A 166 1.83 1.39 25.73
CA TRP A 166 2.68 0.58 24.86
C TRP A 166 2.81 -0.86 25.36
N TYR A 167 3.10 -1.77 24.42
CA TYR A 167 3.66 -3.10 24.66
C TYR A 167 5.04 -3.21 24.00
N ALA A 168 5.87 -4.08 24.54
CA ALA A 168 7.14 -4.47 23.93
C ALA A 168 7.30 -5.99 23.98
N ALA A 169 7.86 -6.58 22.91
CA ALA A 169 8.12 -8.01 22.83
C ALA A 169 9.55 -8.30 22.35
N VAL A 170 10.16 -9.38 22.84
CA VAL A 170 11.45 -9.92 22.39
C VAL A 170 11.38 -11.43 22.27
N HIS A 171 11.90 -11.98 21.17
CA HIS A 171 12.18 -13.41 21.06
C HIS A 171 13.55 -13.67 21.67
N ASN A 172 13.65 -14.51 22.70
CA ASN A 172 14.93 -14.87 23.30
C ASN A 172 15.57 -16.07 22.58
N PRO A 173 16.91 -16.22 22.61
CA PRO A 173 17.89 -15.36 23.29
C PRO A 173 18.50 -14.25 22.42
N ASP A 174 18.11 -14.14 21.14
CA ASP A 174 18.82 -13.35 20.13
C ASP A 174 17.96 -12.36 19.33
N GLY A 175 16.65 -12.33 19.56
CA GLY A 175 15.72 -11.42 18.89
C GLY A 175 15.89 -9.95 19.26
N ARG A 176 15.23 -9.08 18.51
CA ARG A 176 15.23 -7.63 18.75
C ARG A 176 13.92 -7.20 19.39
N VAL A 177 13.99 -6.21 20.27
CA VAL A 177 12.84 -5.61 20.93
C VAL A 177 12.00 -4.89 19.88
N ARG A 178 10.70 -5.15 19.89
CA ARG A 178 9.69 -4.48 19.06
C ARG A 178 8.67 -3.80 19.96
N TYR A 179 8.16 -2.66 19.53
CA TYR A 179 7.18 -1.87 20.28
C TYR A 179 5.83 -1.81 19.57
N PHE A 180 4.75 -1.92 20.32
CA PHE A 180 3.39 -1.87 19.81
C PHE A 180 2.62 -0.73 20.47
N VAL A 181 1.88 0.03 19.66
CA VAL A 181 0.96 1.05 20.16
C VAL A 181 -0.20 0.38 20.90
N TRP A 182 -0.68 1.02 21.96
CA TRP A 182 -1.76 0.49 22.78
C TRP A 182 -2.45 1.64 23.51
N ASP A 183 -3.77 1.57 23.71
CA ASP A 183 -4.52 2.55 24.54
C ASP A 183 -4.35 3.99 23.99
N GLY A 184 -4.55 4.12 22.67
CA GLY A 184 -4.32 5.32 21.89
C GLY A 184 -5.46 6.35 21.91
N GLU A 185 -6.42 6.29 22.83
CA GLU A 185 -7.59 7.17 22.83
C GLU A 185 -7.28 8.64 23.22
N LYS A 186 -6.07 8.87 23.72
CA LYS A 186 -5.53 10.21 24.05
C LYS A 186 -4.73 10.84 22.89
N THR A 187 -5.13 10.54 21.65
CA THR A 187 -4.64 11.12 20.38
C THR A 187 -5.64 12.10 19.78
N TRP A 188 -5.27 12.85 18.74
CA TRP A 188 -6.14 13.76 17.99
C TRP A 188 -6.82 14.83 18.87
N PHE A 189 -6.00 15.58 19.60
CA PHE A 189 -6.39 16.83 20.25
C PHE A 189 -5.92 18.07 19.47
N ASP A 190 -4.78 17.96 18.78
CA ASP A 190 -4.16 18.98 17.92
C ASP A 190 -3.08 18.32 17.01
N GLY A 191 -3.32 17.08 16.60
CA GLY A 191 -2.38 16.28 15.79
C GLY A 191 -0.91 16.38 16.21
N ALA A 192 -0.04 16.70 15.26
CA ALA A 192 1.41 16.78 15.46
C ALA A 192 1.90 18.00 16.26
N ASP A 193 1.05 18.98 16.60
CA ASP A 193 1.47 20.23 17.26
C ASP A 193 1.77 20.06 18.77
N ILE A 194 1.38 18.93 19.36
CA ILE A 194 1.39 18.76 20.82
C ILE A 194 2.79 18.42 21.37
N TYR A 195 3.57 17.54 20.74
CA TYR A 195 4.70 16.89 21.44
C TYR A 195 6.09 17.06 20.86
N LEU A 196 6.23 17.25 19.55
CA LEU A 196 7.54 17.12 18.95
C LEU A 196 8.45 18.30 19.37
N GLY A 197 9.42 18.00 20.24
CA GLY A 197 10.35 18.97 20.84
C GLY A 197 9.92 19.59 22.18
N LYS A 198 8.76 19.24 22.75
CA LYS A 198 8.24 19.75 24.05
C LYS A 198 8.31 18.74 25.20
N GLU A 199 9.02 17.65 25.00
CA GLU A 199 9.09 16.54 25.93
C GLU A 199 9.84 16.92 27.22
N THR A 200 9.10 17.24 28.29
CA THR A 200 9.67 17.36 29.63
C THR A 200 10.01 15.97 30.17
N PHE A 201 11.22 15.50 29.86
CA PHE A 201 11.71 14.14 30.15
C PHE A 201 12.09 13.86 31.61
N ASP A 202 11.48 14.50 32.61
CA ASP A 202 11.88 14.33 34.00
C ASP A 202 10.98 13.36 34.76
N GLY A 203 11.31 12.06 34.64
CA GLY A 203 10.73 11.00 35.46
C GLY A 203 11.27 9.61 35.16
N ARG A 204 11.40 8.76 36.19
CA ARG A 204 11.82 7.34 36.02
C ARG A 204 10.87 6.53 35.12
N ARG A 205 9.60 6.97 34.99
CA ARG A 205 8.51 6.28 34.28
C ARG A 205 8.50 6.45 32.75
N ASN A 206 9.22 7.41 32.17
CA ASN A 206 9.22 7.69 30.72
C ASN A 206 10.21 6.80 29.93
N LEU A 207 10.01 5.48 29.95
CA LEU A 207 10.97 4.50 29.42
C LEU A 207 11.19 4.61 27.90
N THR A 208 10.12 4.68 27.10
CA THR A 208 10.22 4.77 25.64
C THR A 208 10.72 6.14 25.20
N LYS A 209 10.23 7.20 25.84
CA LYS A 209 10.69 8.58 25.66
C LYS A 209 12.19 8.75 25.96
N ARG A 210 12.73 8.10 27.00
CA ARG A 210 14.18 8.05 27.26
C ARG A 210 14.96 7.37 26.14
N LEU A 211 14.43 6.26 25.63
CA LEU A 211 15.05 5.52 24.53
C LEU A 211 15.14 6.39 23.26
N VAL A 212 14.07 7.11 22.89
CA VAL A 212 14.09 8.09 21.80
C VAL A 212 15.17 9.15 22.04
N LYS A 213 15.19 9.78 23.21
CA LYS A 213 16.18 10.82 23.55
C LYS A 213 17.61 10.32 23.38
N ALA A 214 17.92 9.13 23.90
CA ALA A 214 19.25 8.54 23.80
C ALA A 214 19.62 8.24 22.34
N LEU A 215 18.70 7.64 21.57
CA LEU A 215 18.92 7.32 20.17
C LEU A 215 19.18 8.57 19.31
N MET A 216 18.49 9.68 19.60
CA MET A 216 18.67 10.96 18.92
C MET A 216 20.07 11.57 19.11
N GLU A 217 20.88 11.08 20.06
CA GLU A 217 22.30 11.46 20.14
C GLU A 217 23.09 10.96 18.91
N ASN A 218 22.68 9.84 18.31
CA ASN A 218 23.36 9.22 17.18
C ASN A 218 22.94 9.82 15.83
N PRO A 219 23.88 10.27 14.97
CA PRO A 219 23.55 10.86 13.68
C PRO A 219 22.90 9.86 12.69
N ASP A 220 23.22 8.56 12.76
CA ASP A 220 22.59 7.57 11.89
C ASP A 220 21.13 7.34 12.29
N PHE A 221 20.82 7.27 13.59
CA PHE A 221 19.42 7.16 14.02
C PHE A 221 18.57 8.37 13.62
N ARG A 222 19.13 9.59 13.71
CA ARG A 222 18.43 10.80 13.23
C ARG A 222 18.05 10.69 11.76
N LEU A 223 18.96 10.18 10.93
CA LEU A 223 18.67 9.94 9.52
C LEU A 223 17.70 8.79 9.33
N THR A 224 17.80 7.68 10.07
CA THR A 224 16.80 6.61 10.00
C THR A 224 15.41 7.13 10.33
N LEU A 225 15.26 7.94 11.39
CA LEU A 225 13.98 8.55 11.74
C LEU A 225 13.46 9.45 10.60
N ALA A 226 14.33 10.25 10.00
CA ALA A 226 13.98 11.09 8.85
C ALA A 226 13.58 10.27 7.61
N ASP A 227 14.28 9.17 7.34
CA ASP A 227 13.98 8.27 6.23
C ASP A 227 12.60 7.62 6.42
N ARG A 228 12.29 7.15 7.64
CA ARG A 228 10.97 6.60 7.97
C ARG A 228 9.88 7.67 7.92
N MET A 229 10.15 8.90 8.37
CA MET A 229 9.22 10.03 8.20
C MET A 229 8.94 10.29 6.72
N TYR A 230 9.97 10.35 5.87
CA TYR A 230 9.77 10.58 4.44
C TYR A 230 8.96 9.45 3.79
N LYS A 231 9.28 8.20 4.12
CA LYS A 231 8.57 7.01 3.63
C LYS A 231 7.08 7.03 3.94
N HIS A 232 6.69 7.47 5.14
CA HIS A 232 5.30 7.39 5.59
C HIS A 232 4.49 8.64 5.33
N LEU A 233 5.11 9.81 5.24
CA LEU A 233 4.41 11.10 5.12
C LEU A 233 4.28 11.61 3.69
N PHE A 234 5.06 11.09 2.75
CA PHE A 234 5.12 11.57 1.36
C PHE A 234 4.77 10.45 0.38
N ASN A 235 4.53 10.84 -0.88
CA ASN A 235 4.17 9.94 -1.97
C ASN A 235 2.92 9.11 -1.61
N ASP A 236 3.01 7.78 -1.62
CA ASP A 236 1.95 6.85 -1.21
C ASP A 236 2.17 6.28 0.21
N GLY A 237 2.80 7.07 1.08
CA GLY A 237 3.11 6.67 2.45
C GLY A 237 1.87 6.41 3.31
N ALA A 238 2.00 5.58 4.35
CA ALA A 238 0.89 5.15 5.19
C ALA A 238 0.21 6.27 6.02
N LEU A 239 0.87 7.41 6.17
CA LEU A 239 0.44 8.59 6.94
C LEU A 239 0.28 9.85 6.08
N THR A 240 0.22 9.70 4.75
CA THR A 240 -0.29 10.77 3.90
C THR A 240 -1.72 11.11 4.33
N GLU A 241 -2.16 12.35 4.13
CA GLU A 241 -3.50 12.79 4.52
C GLU A 241 -4.59 11.86 3.96
N ALA A 242 -4.51 11.56 2.66
CA ALA A 242 -5.44 10.64 2.00
C ALA A 242 -5.47 9.23 2.64
N ASN A 243 -4.30 8.62 2.91
CA ASN A 243 -4.25 7.27 3.47
C ASN A 243 -4.63 7.23 4.96
N ALA A 244 -4.33 8.29 5.71
CA ALA A 244 -4.74 8.44 7.11
C ALA A 244 -6.27 8.63 7.23
N GLU A 245 -6.85 9.48 6.38
CA GLU A 245 -8.28 9.74 6.30
C GLU A 245 -9.05 8.49 5.85
N SER A 246 -8.61 7.82 4.77
CA SER A 246 -9.25 6.57 4.30
C SER A 246 -9.36 5.56 5.43
N ARG A 247 -8.26 5.33 6.16
CA ARG A 247 -8.25 4.41 7.30
C ARG A 247 -9.21 4.83 8.42
N TRP A 248 -9.35 6.13 8.67
CA TRP A 248 -10.31 6.64 9.64
C TRP A 248 -11.76 6.37 9.21
N LEU A 249 -12.06 6.59 7.94
CA LEU A 249 -13.38 6.33 7.37
C LEU A 249 -13.70 4.82 7.40
N ASP A 250 -12.77 3.97 6.96
CA ASP A 250 -12.93 2.50 6.96
C ASP A 250 -13.28 1.93 8.34
N ILE A 251 -12.72 2.52 9.41
CA ILE A 251 -13.00 2.12 10.79
C ILE A 251 -14.32 2.69 11.29
N THR A 252 -14.64 3.95 10.96
CA THR A 252 -15.76 4.68 11.58
C THR A 252 -17.08 4.56 10.85
N GLU A 253 -17.10 4.42 9.54
CA GLU A 253 -18.34 4.29 8.75
C GLU A 253 -19.19 3.08 9.17
N PRO A 254 -18.62 1.87 9.40
CA PRO A 254 -19.39 0.74 9.90
C PRO A 254 -20.03 0.97 11.28
N LEU A 255 -19.52 1.93 12.06
CA LEU A 255 -20.02 2.23 13.41
C LEU A 255 -21.26 3.12 13.41
N GLU A 256 -21.58 3.79 12.30
CA GLU A 256 -22.62 4.82 12.26
C GLU A 256 -23.96 4.33 12.80
N GLN A 257 -24.40 3.14 12.39
CA GLN A 257 -25.65 2.53 12.89
C GLN A 257 -25.50 2.00 14.32
N ALA A 258 -24.32 1.48 14.68
CA ALA A 258 -24.06 0.92 16.01
C ALA A 258 -24.13 2.00 17.11
N ILE A 259 -23.74 3.24 16.79
CA ILE A 259 -23.77 4.39 17.71
C ILE A 259 -25.19 4.74 18.16
N ILE A 260 -26.23 4.44 17.37
CA ILE A 260 -27.61 4.65 17.80
C ILE A 260 -27.93 3.78 19.04
N GLY A 261 -27.50 2.51 19.02
CA GLY A 261 -27.64 1.61 20.15
C GLY A 261 -26.80 2.05 21.36
N GLU A 262 -25.59 2.55 21.10
CA GLU A 262 -24.70 3.09 22.14
C GLU A 262 -25.30 4.31 22.84
N SER A 263 -25.85 5.25 22.06
CA SER A 263 -26.58 6.43 22.55
C SER A 263 -27.80 6.01 23.37
N ALA A 264 -28.63 5.10 22.86
CA ALA A 264 -29.83 4.65 23.57
C ALA A 264 -29.53 3.93 24.88
N ARG A 265 -28.36 3.29 25.00
CA ARG A 265 -27.96 2.55 26.19
C ARG A 265 -27.22 3.41 27.21
N TRP A 266 -26.36 4.31 26.75
CA TRP A 266 -25.39 5.00 27.61
C TRP A 266 -25.42 6.53 27.50
N GLY A 267 -26.11 7.11 26.52
CA GLY A 267 -26.06 8.54 26.23
C GLY A 267 -26.53 9.44 27.37
N ASP A 268 -27.43 8.96 28.22
CA ASP A 268 -28.03 9.67 29.36
C ASP A 268 -27.44 9.28 30.73
N VAL A 269 -26.40 8.44 30.77
CA VAL A 269 -25.77 7.99 32.02
C VAL A 269 -25.08 9.14 32.75
N VAL A 270 -24.38 9.99 32.00
CA VAL A 270 -23.58 11.11 32.53
C VAL A 270 -24.02 12.46 31.98
N PHE A 271 -24.64 12.51 30.80
CA PHE A 271 -24.93 13.76 30.10
C PHE A 271 -26.42 14.08 30.06
N ASP A 272 -26.77 15.33 30.35
CA ASP A 272 -28.09 15.93 30.13
C ASP A 272 -27.92 17.26 29.36
N PRO A 273 -28.40 17.39 28.11
CA PRO A 273 -29.11 16.37 27.32
C PRO A 273 -28.23 15.16 26.96
N PRO A 274 -28.83 13.99 26.65
CA PRO A 274 -28.09 12.77 26.33
C PRO A 274 -27.20 12.93 25.09
N LEU A 275 -26.07 12.23 25.07
CA LEU A 275 -25.23 12.12 23.86
C LEU A 275 -25.93 11.30 22.77
N THR A 276 -25.84 11.80 21.55
CA THR A 276 -26.52 11.26 20.37
C THR A 276 -25.53 10.90 19.26
N GLN A 277 -26.05 10.28 18.20
CA GLN A 277 -25.31 10.07 16.96
C GLN A 277 -24.78 11.40 16.37
N ALA A 278 -25.50 12.52 16.53
CA ALA A 278 -25.06 13.82 16.06
C ALA A 278 -23.79 14.30 16.77
N ASP A 279 -23.68 14.07 18.08
CA ASP A 279 -22.48 14.41 18.86
C ASP A 279 -21.27 13.56 18.38
N TRP A 280 -21.49 12.27 18.11
CA TRP A 280 -20.47 11.39 17.54
C TRP A 280 -20.03 11.84 16.14
N HIS A 281 -20.95 12.30 15.27
CA HIS A 281 -20.59 12.84 13.96
C HIS A 281 -19.69 14.08 14.08
N ILE A 282 -19.97 14.98 15.03
CA ILE A 282 -19.12 16.14 15.31
C ILE A 282 -17.73 15.67 15.75
N ALA A 283 -17.65 14.72 16.67
CA ALA A 283 -16.40 14.16 17.16
C ALA A 283 -15.58 13.47 16.05
N ARG A 284 -16.26 12.75 15.16
CA ARG A 284 -15.66 12.07 14.00
C ARG A 284 -15.10 13.08 13.00
N GLN A 285 -15.86 14.15 12.72
CA GLN A 285 -15.44 15.20 11.80
C GLN A 285 -14.28 16.03 12.36
N ASP A 286 -14.25 16.26 13.67
CA ASP A 286 -13.15 16.95 14.32
C ASP A 286 -11.80 16.24 14.09
N VAL A 287 -11.77 14.91 14.21
CA VAL A 287 -10.55 14.13 13.91
C VAL A 287 -10.13 14.25 12.44
N LEU A 288 -11.08 14.18 11.50
CA LEU A 288 -10.80 14.39 10.07
C LEU A 288 -10.21 15.78 9.80
N ASN A 289 -10.79 16.83 10.40
CA ASN A 289 -10.30 18.19 10.24
C ASN A 289 -8.87 18.36 10.78
N GLN A 290 -8.47 17.57 11.78
CA GLN A 290 -7.11 17.58 12.31
C GLN A 290 -6.10 16.86 11.41
N MET A 291 -6.54 15.92 10.56
CA MET A 291 -5.67 15.22 9.60
C MET A 291 -5.21 16.14 8.47
N ASP A 292 -6.07 17.07 8.05
CA ASP A 292 -5.75 18.07 7.03
C ASP A 292 -4.54 18.94 7.44
N GLY A 293 -3.51 18.94 6.58
CA GLY A 293 -2.24 19.62 6.81
C GLY A 293 -1.37 19.03 7.92
N ASN A 294 -1.75 17.89 8.53
CA ASN A 294 -0.99 17.32 9.65
C ASN A 294 0.40 16.82 9.24
N VAL A 295 0.57 16.39 7.98
CA VAL A 295 1.87 16.03 7.41
C VAL A 295 2.82 17.22 7.46
N ALA A 296 2.38 18.36 6.93
CA ALA A 296 3.19 19.59 6.91
C ALA A 296 3.52 20.05 8.34
N LYS A 297 2.53 20.03 9.25
CA LYS A 297 2.73 20.33 10.66
C LYS A 297 3.82 19.43 11.28
N LEU A 298 3.73 18.11 11.10
CA LEU A 298 4.70 17.17 11.66
C LEU A 298 6.13 17.43 11.12
N VAL A 299 6.28 17.60 9.81
CA VAL A 299 7.58 17.87 9.19
C VAL A 299 8.18 19.17 9.71
N ASP A 300 7.39 20.23 9.84
CA ASP A 300 7.85 21.51 10.36
C ASP A 300 8.30 21.40 11.83
N ARG A 301 7.54 20.71 12.67
CA ARG A 301 7.94 20.45 14.06
C ARG A 301 9.20 19.58 14.13
N ALA A 302 9.28 18.55 13.30
CA ALA A 302 10.45 17.66 13.24
C ALA A 302 11.72 18.42 12.84
N ARG A 303 11.64 19.34 11.87
CA ARG A 303 12.76 20.22 11.51
C ARG A 303 13.15 21.15 12.65
N GLN A 304 12.18 21.78 13.33
CA GLN A 304 12.43 22.67 14.47
C GLN A 304 13.13 21.93 15.62
N ALA A 305 12.81 20.66 15.85
CA ALA A 305 13.41 19.84 16.89
C ALA A 305 14.72 19.14 16.47
N GLY A 306 15.11 19.19 15.19
CA GLY A 306 16.28 18.49 14.66
C GLY A 306 16.08 16.99 14.41
N TYR A 307 14.82 16.56 14.25
CA TYR A 307 14.39 15.17 14.00
C TYR A 307 14.24 14.88 12.50
N TYR A 308 14.16 15.93 11.68
CA TYR A 308 14.11 15.84 10.22
C TYR A 308 15.05 16.90 9.61
N PRO A 309 15.87 16.58 8.59
CA PRO A 309 16.76 17.53 7.95
C PRO A 309 16.01 18.72 7.32
N ALA A 310 16.64 19.90 7.33
CA ALA A 310 16.14 21.04 6.55
C ALA A 310 16.33 20.84 5.03
N LEU A 311 17.21 19.91 4.64
CA LEU A 311 17.47 19.57 3.24
C LEU A 311 16.49 18.52 2.75
N ASP A 312 15.74 18.85 1.71
CA ASP A 312 14.75 17.95 1.12
C ASP A 312 15.39 16.90 0.19
N PRO A 313 14.82 15.68 0.15
CA PRO A 313 15.25 14.66 -0.80
C PRO A 313 14.85 15.01 -2.24
N PRO A 314 15.48 14.37 -3.25
CA PRO A 314 15.04 14.54 -4.62
C PRO A 314 13.67 13.89 -4.84
N THR A 315 12.92 14.38 -5.83
CA THR A 315 11.73 13.70 -6.35
C THR A 315 12.04 13.03 -7.68
N PHE A 316 11.24 12.03 -8.05
CA PHE A 316 11.44 11.24 -9.26
C PHE A 316 10.38 11.54 -10.31
N ASN A 317 10.77 11.58 -11.57
CA ASN A 317 9.85 11.62 -12.70
C ASN A 317 10.31 10.62 -13.78
N PRO A 318 9.54 9.54 -14.03
CA PRO A 318 8.27 9.19 -13.35
C PRO A 318 8.48 8.82 -11.86
N PRO A 319 7.45 8.94 -10.99
CA PRO A 319 7.58 8.75 -9.53
C PRO A 319 7.91 7.31 -9.12
N GLY A 320 7.66 6.33 -9.98
CA GLY A 320 7.81 4.91 -9.69
C GLY A 320 6.86 4.07 -10.55
N GLY A 321 6.87 2.75 -10.37
CA GLY A 321 5.90 1.85 -10.98
C GLY A 321 6.31 1.32 -12.35
N LEU A 322 5.33 1.12 -13.23
CA LEU A 322 5.55 0.55 -14.55
C LEU A 322 6.17 1.61 -15.48
N VAL A 323 7.25 1.22 -16.16
CA VAL A 323 7.91 2.06 -17.17
C VAL A 323 8.24 1.25 -18.41
N THR A 324 8.32 1.92 -19.56
CA THR A 324 8.71 1.28 -20.82
C THR A 324 10.22 1.15 -20.93
N PRO A 325 10.74 0.21 -21.73
CA PRO A 325 12.16 0.15 -22.01
C PRO A 325 12.62 1.48 -22.61
N ASN A 326 13.73 2.00 -22.10
CA ASN A 326 14.30 3.29 -22.47
C ASN A 326 13.57 4.54 -21.94
N SER A 327 12.62 4.40 -21.00
CA SER A 327 12.06 5.55 -20.29
C SER A 327 13.16 6.39 -19.64
N ALA A 328 13.14 7.70 -19.91
CA ALA A 328 14.05 8.66 -19.30
C ALA A 328 13.55 8.99 -17.88
N LEU A 329 14.30 8.54 -16.89
CA LEU A 329 14.10 8.87 -15.49
C LEU A 329 14.87 10.15 -15.16
N THR A 330 14.17 11.12 -14.56
CA THR A 330 14.78 12.33 -14.04
C THR A 330 14.68 12.40 -12.52
N MET A 331 15.77 12.82 -11.88
CA MET A 331 15.77 13.22 -10.47
C MET A 331 15.69 14.74 -10.40
N ILE A 332 14.62 15.24 -9.79
CA ILE A 332 14.36 16.65 -9.64
C ILE A 332 14.92 17.08 -8.29
N PRO A 333 15.89 18.02 -8.23
CA PRO A 333 16.39 18.51 -6.96
C PRO A 333 15.30 19.28 -6.21
N PRO A 334 15.42 19.42 -4.88
CA PRO A 334 14.47 20.21 -4.10
C PRO A 334 14.41 21.66 -4.59
N THR A 335 13.30 22.36 -4.32
CA THR A 335 13.00 23.73 -4.79
C THR A 335 14.08 24.76 -4.43
N SER A 336 14.89 24.49 -3.40
CA SER A 336 16.05 25.31 -3.05
C SER A 336 17.15 25.32 -4.12
N GLY A 337 17.17 24.32 -5.02
CA GLY A 337 18.20 24.13 -6.06
C GLY A 337 19.59 23.83 -5.50
N GLN A 338 19.69 23.52 -4.20
CA GLN A 338 20.95 23.29 -3.51
C GLN A 338 21.25 21.80 -3.36
N GLY A 339 22.53 21.45 -3.50
CA GLY A 339 23.03 20.10 -3.20
C GLY A 339 23.27 19.23 -4.43
N GLU A 340 24.16 18.28 -4.26
CA GLU A 340 24.41 17.22 -5.23
C GLU A 340 23.46 16.04 -4.96
N LEU A 341 22.98 15.39 -6.01
CA LEU A 341 22.12 14.21 -5.88
C LEU A 341 22.97 12.95 -6.05
N TYR A 342 22.85 12.02 -5.10
CA TYR A 342 23.50 10.71 -5.16
C TYR A 342 22.45 9.62 -5.13
N PHE A 343 22.62 8.60 -5.97
CA PHE A 343 21.67 7.50 -6.09
C PHE A 343 22.33 6.14 -6.27
N THR A 344 21.56 5.09 -6.02
CA THR A 344 21.90 3.69 -6.29
C THR A 344 20.73 3.03 -7.02
N LEU A 345 21.01 1.98 -7.81
CA LEU A 345 20.02 1.21 -8.57
C LEU A 345 19.85 -0.24 -8.04
N ASP A 346 20.65 -0.63 -7.05
CA ASP A 346 20.63 -1.95 -6.42
C ASP A 346 19.83 -1.99 -5.11
N GLY A 347 19.20 -0.86 -4.73
CA GLY A 347 18.45 -0.72 -3.49
C GLY A 347 19.29 -0.51 -2.23
N SER A 348 20.61 -0.31 -2.36
CA SER A 348 21.48 0.09 -1.24
C SER A 348 21.36 1.59 -0.94
N ASP A 349 21.75 2.05 0.25
CA ASP A 349 21.73 3.48 0.58
C ASP A 349 22.90 4.23 -0.11
N PRO A 350 22.68 5.40 -0.74
CA PRO A 350 23.75 6.25 -1.27
C PRO A 350 24.73 6.79 -0.22
N ARG A 351 24.37 6.73 1.07
CA ARG A 351 25.18 7.15 2.21
C ARG A 351 25.66 5.93 3.01
N GLN A 352 26.93 5.94 3.42
CA GLN A 352 27.44 4.98 4.39
C GLN A 352 27.04 5.36 5.83
N ALA A 353 26.51 4.40 6.58
CA ALA A 353 26.33 4.54 8.03
C ALA A 353 27.69 4.76 8.71
N VAL A 354 27.69 5.39 9.89
CA VAL A 354 28.84 5.77 10.72
C VAL A 354 29.73 6.85 10.10
N SER A 355 30.28 6.63 8.90
CA SER A 355 31.17 7.62 8.27
C SER A 355 30.41 8.81 7.68
N GLY A 356 29.16 8.60 7.24
CA GLY A 356 28.38 9.61 6.51
C GLY A 356 28.95 9.95 5.12
N ALA A 357 29.93 9.16 4.64
CA ALA A 357 30.51 9.34 3.33
C ALA A 357 29.57 8.84 2.22
N VAL A 358 29.83 9.29 0.99
CA VAL A 358 29.18 8.75 -0.21
C VAL A 358 29.53 7.27 -0.32
N ALA A 359 28.54 6.42 -0.51
CA ALA A 359 28.74 4.99 -0.61
C ALA A 359 29.45 4.62 -1.93
N PRO A 360 30.31 3.58 -1.96
CA PRO A 360 31.07 3.22 -3.15
C PRO A 360 30.21 2.90 -4.39
N GLN A 361 29.00 2.39 -4.16
CA GLN A 361 28.01 2.06 -5.19
C GLN A 361 27.09 3.23 -5.56
N ALA A 362 27.22 4.37 -4.88
CA ALA A 362 26.45 5.57 -5.17
C ALA A 362 27.03 6.30 -6.38
N VAL A 363 26.14 6.75 -7.27
CA VAL A 363 26.46 7.53 -8.45
C VAL A 363 25.94 8.95 -8.26
N ARG A 364 26.77 9.94 -8.59
CA ARG A 364 26.32 11.34 -8.63
C ARG A 364 25.47 11.55 -9.88
N TYR A 365 24.26 12.05 -9.73
CA TYR A 365 23.35 12.33 -10.83
C TYR A 365 23.78 13.58 -11.60
N ASP A 366 24.01 13.43 -12.91
CA ASP A 366 24.42 14.50 -13.83
C ASP A 366 23.60 14.55 -15.14
N ALA A 367 22.83 13.49 -15.43
CA ALA A 367 21.95 13.39 -16.60
C ALA A 367 20.78 12.42 -16.35
N PRO A 368 19.68 12.51 -17.12
CA PRO A 368 18.59 11.54 -17.07
C PRO A 368 19.07 10.09 -17.23
N LEU A 369 18.47 9.18 -16.48
CA LEU A 369 18.80 7.76 -16.50
C LEU A 369 17.89 7.01 -17.46
N VAL A 370 18.43 5.97 -18.11
CA VAL A 370 17.67 5.10 -19.01
C VAL A 370 17.56 3.74 -18.34
N LEU A 371 16.34 3.33 -17.97
CA LEU A 371 16.11 2.04 -17.33
C LEU A 371 15.85 0.96 -18.38
N THR A 372 16.60 -0.14 -18.29
CA THR A 372 16.47 -1.32 -19.16
C THR A 372 16.04 -2.57 -18.41
N THR A 373 16.06 -2.53 -17.07
CA THR A 373 15.65 -3.65 -16.21
C THR A 373 14.91 -3.14 -14.98
N THR A 374 14.13 -4.01 -14.35
CA THR A 374 13.47 -3.71 -13.07
C THR A 374 14.49 -3.29 -12.03
N THR A 375 14.27 -2.13 -11.42
CA THR A 375 15.28 -1.40 -10.63
C THR A 375 14.66 -0.88 -9.34
N ARG A 376 15.35 -1.08 -8.21
CA ARG A 376 15.03 -0.39 -6.95
C ARG A 376 15.98 0.78 -6.79
N LEU A 377 15.43 1.97 -6.87
CA LEU A 377 16.19 3.20 -6.83
C LEU A 377 16.13 3.83 -5.44
N LYS A 378 17.29 4.23 -4.93
CA LYS A 378 17.41 5.02 -3.71
C LYS A 378 18.25 6.25 -3.99
N ALA A 379 17.82 7.41 -3.51
CA ALA A 379 18.49 8.67 -3.74
C ALA A 379 18.46 9.61 -2.53
N ARG A 380 19.49 10.44 -2.40
CA ARG A 380 19.59 11.50 -1.40
C ARG A 380 20.17 12.77 -2.01
N THR A 381 19.78 13.90 -1.45
CA THR A 381 20.45 15.20 -1.66
C THR A 381 21.56 15.35 -0.62
N PHE A 382 22.73 15.83 -1.05
CA PHE A 382 23.86 16.16 -0.18
C PHE A 382 24.28 17.61 -0.35
N TYR A 383 24.29 18.38 0.75
CA TYR A 383 24.69 19.78 0.74
C TYR A 383 25.36 20.17 2.06
N ASN A 384 26.56 20.77 1.99
CA ASN A 384 27.33 21.27 3.14
C ASN A 384 27.46 20.27 4.31
N GLY A 385 27.71 18.99 4.00
CA GLY A 385 27.86 17.94 5.02
C GLY A 385 26.55 17.39 5.58
N VAL A 386 25.40 17.83 5.07
CA VAL A 386 24.07 17.36 5.47
C VAL A 386 23.48 16.50 4.35
N TRP A 387 22.96 15.34 4.74
CA TRP A 387 22.16 14.47 3.89
C TRP A 387 20.67 14.74 4.12
N SER A 388 19.88 14.71 3.05
CA SER A 388 18.42 14.64 3.14
C SER A 388 17.97 13.29 3.71
N ALA A 389 16.66 13.18 4.00
CA ALA A 389 16.00 11.87 4.09
C ALA A 389 16.19 11.05 2.79
N LEU A 390 15.92 9.76 2.85
CA LEU A 390 16.02 8.82 1.74
C LEU A 390 14.76 8.87 0.87
N ALA A 391 14.90 9.26 -0.39
CA ALA A 391 13.89 8.98 -1.40
C ALA A 391 14.12 7.57 -1.97
N GLU A 392 13.09 6.73 -1.95
CA GLU A 392 13.13 5.42 -2.58
C GLU A 392 11.93 5.18 -3.47
N THR A 393 12.14 4.44 -4.55
CA THR A 393 11.07 3.97 -5.43
C THR A 393 11.51 2.70 -6.17
N ALA A 394 10.57 2.00 -6.79
CA ALA A 394 10.83 0.84 -7.61
C ALA A 394 10.22 1.04 -8.99
N TYR A 395 10.99 0.67 -10.01
CA TYR A 395 10.54 0.64 -11.40
C TYR A 395 10.47 -0.80 -11.86
N ARG A 396 9.31 -1.19 -12.39
CA ARG A 396 9.17 -2.42 -13.15
C ARG A 396 9.18 -2.04 -14.62
N VAL A 397 10.25 -2.43 -15.31
CA VAL A 397 10.30 -2.27 -16.77
C VAL A 397 9.37 -3.33 -17.35
N ILE A 398 8.27 -2.88 -17.93
CA ILE A 398 7.39 -3.73 -18.72
C ILE A 398 7.90 -3.68 -20.16
N ASP A 399 8.26 -4.81 -20.73
CA ASP A 399 8.40 -4.91 -22.17
C ASP A 399 7.01 -4.60 -22.74
N ARG A 400 6.81 -3.41 -23.32
CA ARG A 400 5.54 -3.12 -23.99
C ARG A 400 5.33 -4.16 -25.09
N PRO A 401 4.11 -4.69 -25.29
CA PRO A 401 3.81 -5.35 -26.54
C PRO A 401 4.12 -4.41 -27.70
N ASP A 402 4.57 -4.96 -28.84
CA ASP A 402 4.73 -4.20 -30.08
C ASP A 402 3.39 -3.46 -30.38
N PRO A 403 3.44 -2.26 -31.01
CA PRO A 403 2.24 -1.45 -31.28
C PRO A 403 1.21 -2.12 -32.21
N LEU A 404 1.57 -3.22 -32.85
CA LEU A 404 0.64 -4.12 -33.52
C LEU A 404 0.12 -5.14 -32.50
N GLN A 405 -1.21 -5.20 -32.31
CA GLN A 405 -1.81 -6.05 -31.29
C GLN A 405 -2.92 -6.90 -31.88
N ILE A 406 -3.11 -8.08 -31.29
CA ILE A 406 -4.35 -8.85 -31.43
C ILE A 406 -5.37 -8.18 -30.52
N THR A 407 -6.47 -7.67 -31.08
CA THR A 407 -7.44 -6.83 -30.36
C THR A 407 -8.75 -7.54 -30.08
N GLU A 408 -9.09 -8.56 -30.87
CA GLU A 408 -10.33 -9.30 -30.70
C GLU A 408 -10.19 -10.76 -31.14
N LEU A 409 -10.75 -11.68 -30.37
CA LEU A 409 -10.81 -13.12 -30.65
C LEU A 409 -12.23 -13.66 -30.43
N MET A 410 -12.85 -14.19 -31.47
CA MET A 410 -14.03 -15.04 -31.35
C MET A 410 -13.58 -16.50 -31.37
N TYR A 411 -13.13 -17.02 -30.23
CA TYR A 411 -12.50 -18.34 -30.14
C TYR A 411 -13.49 -19.49 -29.90
N HIS A 412 -14.68 -19.21 -29.36
CA HIS A 412 -15.71 -20.24 -29.11
C HIS A 412 -17.12 -19.72 -29.45
N PRO A 413 -17.44 -19.49 -30.73
CA PRO A 413 -18.77 -19.05 -31.15
C PRO A 413 -19.84 -20.13 -30.91
N PRO A 414 -21.04 -19.79 -30.40
CA PRO A 414 -22.11 -20.75 -30.11
C PRO A 414 -22.65 -21.45 -31.37
N GLU A 415 -22.50 -20.83 -32.54
CA GLU A 415 -22.91 -21.39 -33.83
C GLU A 415 -21.89 -22.40 -34.41
N GLY A 416 -20.70 -22.50 -33.82
CA GLY A 416 -19.62 -23.43 -34.21
C GLY A 416 -18.43 -22.75 -34.90
N GLY A 417 -17.30 -23.46 -34.98
CA GLY A 417 -15.99 -22.92 -35.36
C GLY A 417 -15.89 -22.26 -36.75
N ASP A 418 -16.88 -22.44 -37.62
CA ASP A 418 -16.97 -21.68 -38.89
C ASP A 418 -17.09 -20.16 -38.65
N TYR A 419 -17.58 -19.74 -37.49
CA TYR A 419 -17.77 -18.32 -37.13
C TYR A 419 -16.61 -17.73 -36.32
N GLU A 420 -15.50 -18.46 -36.15
CA GLU A 420 -14.31 -17.95 -35.47
C GLU A 420 -13.61 -16.86 -36.29
N PHE A 421 -13.08 -15.87 -35.59
CA PHE A 421 -12.24 -14.84 -36.19
C PHE A 421 -11.16 -14.33 -35.22
N LEU A 422 -10.13 -13.73 -35.81
CA LEU A 422 -9.06 -13.01 -35.13
C LEU A 422 -8.91 -11.63 -35.75
N GLU A 423 -8.74 -10.62 -34.91
CA GLU A 423 -8.49 -9.24 -35.32
C GLU A 423 -7.10 -8.77 -34.90
N LEU A 424 -6.43 -8.07 -35.82
CA LEU A 424 -5.25 -7.25 -35.54
C LEU A 424 -5.59 -5.77 -35.68
N LYS A 425 -5.00 -4.95 -34.83
CA LYS A 425 -5.02 -3.48 -34.96
C LYS A 425 -3.61 -2.92 -34.84
N ASN A 426 -3.30 -1.91 -35.67
CA ASN A 426 -2.13 -1.07 -35.48
C ASN A 426 -2.46 0.09 -34.53
N ASN A 427 -2.13 -0.07 -33.25
CA ASN A 427 -2.27 0.98 -32.22
C ASN A 427 -1.08 1.97 -32.18
N GLY A 428 -0.10 1.79 -33.08
CA GLY A 428 1.05 2.67 -33.20
C GLY A 428 0.83 3.89 -34.09
N SER A 429 1.87 4.71 -34.21
CA SER A 429 1.90 5.91 -35.07
C SER A 429 2.59 5.68 -36.42
N GLU A 430 3.09 4.48 -36.69
CA GLU A 430 3.82 4.13 -37.92
C GLU A 430 3.13 2.99 -38.68
N ALA A 431 3.29 2.93 -40.00
CA ALA A 431 2.76 1.83 -40.80
C ALA A 431 3.52 0.52 -40.52
N VAL A 432 2.79 -0.58 -40.35
CA VAL A 432 3.35 -1.89 -40.03
C VAL A 432 3.38 -2.78 -41.28
N ASN A 433 4.56 -3.30 -41.63
CA ASN A 433 4.71 -4.21 -42.76
C ASN A 433 4.42 -5.65 -42.33
N LEU A 434 3.38 -6.26 -42.91
CA LEU A 434 2.97 -7.64 -42.64
C LEU A 434 3.36 -8.62 -43.74
N ALA A 435 4.06 -8.18 -44.80
CA ALA A 435 4.41 -9.06 -45.91
C ALA A 435 5.23 -10.27 -45.43
N ASN A 436 4.73 -11.48 -45.72
CA ASN A 436 5.27 -12.77 -45.26
C ASN A 436 5.29 -12.98 -43.74
N ALA A 437 4.58 -12.15 -42.95
CA ALA A 437 4.35 -12.45 -41.55
C ALA A 437 3.48 -13.70 -41.42
N SER A 438 3.69 -14.49 -40.38
CA SER A 438 3.01 -15.78 -40.18
C SER A 438 2.56 -15.97 -38.74
N PHE A 439 1.42 -16.63 -38.57
CA PHE A 439 0.87 -16.96 -37.26
C PHE A 439 1.32 -18.34 -36.77
N GLU A 440 1.52 -18.43 -35.46
CA GLU A 440 1.47 -19.64 -34.63
C GLU A 440 0.13 -19.63 -33.86
N GLY A 441 -0.45 -20.80 -33.59
CA GLY A 441 -1.82 -20.98 -33.07
C GLY A 441 -2.81 -21.30 -34.21
N ILE A 442 -2.89 -20.40 -35.20
CA ILE A 442 -3.61 -20.64 -36.47
C ILE A 442 -2.63 -20.81 -37.64
N ARG A 443 -3.06 -21.47 -38.72
CA ARG A 443 -2.27 -21.57 -39.96
C ARG A 443 -2.64 -20.45 -40.91
N TYR A 444 -1.89 -19.34 -40.85
CA TYR A 444 -2.00 -18.23 -41.80
C TYR A 444 -0.62 -17.60 -42.06
N THR A 445 -0.40 -17.18 -43.32
CA THR A 445 0.77 -16.40 -43.72
C THR A 445 0.30 -15.29 -44.64
N PHE A 446 0.64 -14.05 -44.29
CA PHE A 446 0.31 -12.89 -45.09
C PHE A 446 1.02 -12.96 -46.46
N PRO A 447 0.30 -12.68 -47.57
CA PRO A 447 0.91 -12.63 -48.89
C PRO A 447 2.13 -11.68 -48.97
N PRO A 448 3.12 -11.97 -49.83
CA PRO A 448 4.31 -11.12 -49.99
C PRO A 448 4.00 -9.71 -50.51
N ASN A 449 2.81 -9.49 -51.09
CA ASN A 449 2.33 -8.21 -51.59
C ASN A 449 1.28 -7.57 -50.67
N THR A 450 1.16 -8.00 -49.42
CA THR A 450 0.29 -7.38 -48.42
C THR A 450 0.67 -5.89 -48.25
N PRO A 451 -0.29 -4.95 -48.37
CA PRO A 451 -0.03 -3.55 -48.10
C PRO A 451 0.31 -3.34 -46.61
N PRO A 452 1.12 -2.32 -46.26
CA PRO A 452 1.35 -1.97 -44.87
C PRO A 452 0.04 -1.59 -44.17
N LEU A 453 -0.13 -2.05 -42.93
CA LEU A 453 -1.25 -1.67 -42.07
C LEU A 453 -0.98 -0.28 -41.48
N LEU A 454 -1.78 0.72 -41.84
CA LEU A 454 -1.58 2.10 -41.39
C LEU A 454 -2.03 2.29 -39.93
N PRO A 455 -1.60 3.36 -39.24
CA PRO A 455 -2.06 3.69 -37.89
C PRO A 455 -3.58 3.71 -37.78
N GLY A 456 -4.12 2.98 -36.79
CA GLY A 456 -5.55 2.85 -36.52
C GLY A 456 -6.32 1.90 -37.45
N GLU A 457 -5.66 1.27 -38.43
CA GLU A 457 -6.30 0.29 -39.30
C GLU A 457 -6.37 -1.11 -38.65
N PHE A 458 -7.37 -1.88 -39.11
CA PHE A 458 -7.69 -3.23 -38.66
C PHE A 458 -7.48 -4.27 -39.75
N ILE A 459 -7.16 -5.49 -39.35
CA ILE A 459 -7.18 -6.69 -40.20
C ILE A 459 -8.00 -7.76 -39.49
N VAL A 460 -9.02 -8.28 -40.18
CA VAL A 460 -9.82 -9.41 -39.68
C VAL A 460 -9.50 -10.66 -40.50
N LEU A 461 -9.16 -11.74 -39.81
CA LEU A 461 -8.98 -13.08 -40.37
C LEU A 461 -10.07 -13.99 -39.83
N GLY A 462 -10.77 -14.72 -40.70
CA GLY A 462 -11.86 -15.62 -40.33
C GLY A 462 -11.55 -17.06 -40.67
N HIS A 463 -12.20 -18.00 -40.00
CA HIS A 463 -12.04 -19.42 -40.35
C HIS A 463 -12.76 -19.76 -41.67
N ASN A 464 -13.99 -19.26 -41.86
CA ASN A 464 -14.81 -19.53 -43.04
C ASN A 464 -15.34 -18.24 -43.68
N ALA A 465 -14.89 -17.92 -44.90
CA ALA A 465 -15.27 -16.69 -45.58
C ALA A 465 -16.78 -16.55 -45.83
N ALA A 466 -17.48 -17.65 -46.14
CA ALA A 466 -18.91 -17.60 -46.44
C ALA A 466 -19.73 -17.36 -45.17
N ALA A 467 -19.42 -18.08 -44.09
CA ALA A 467 -20.08 -17.90 -42.80
C ALA A 467 -19.80 -16.52 -42.19
N PHE A 468 -18.55 -16.04 -42.31
CA PHE A 468 -18.18 -14.69 -41.86
C PHE A 468 -18.95 -13.61 -42.62
N ALA A 469 -19.00 -13.69 -43.96
CA ALA A 469 -19.72 -12.71 -44.78
C ALA A 469 -21.25 -12.75 -44.57
N GLU A 470 -21.81 -13.90 -44.18
CA GLU A 470 -23.22 -13.99 -43.80
C GLU A 470 -23.50 -13.27 -42.47
N LYS A 471 -22.61 -13.41 -41.48
CA LYS A 471 -22.77 -12.81 -40.15
C LYS A 471 -22.38 -11.32 -40.11
N TYR A 472 -21.34 -10.92 -40.86
CA TYR A 472 -20.78 -9.56 -40.90
C TYR A 472 -20.70 -9.04 -42.35
N PRO A 473 -21.83 -8.74 -43.01
CA PRO A 473 -21.86 -8.42 -44.45
C PRO A 473 -21.11 -7.13 -44.82
N ASP A 474 -20.94 -6.21 -43.86
CA ASP A 474 -20.30 -4.92 -44.07
C ASP A 474 -18.83 -4.88 -43.61
N VAL A 475 -18.31 -5.99 -43.06
CA VAL A 475 -16.94 -6.06 -42.54
C VAL A 475 -16.01 -6.72 -43.57
N PRO A 476 -14.97 -6.02 -44.06
CA PRO A 476 -14.02 -6.60 -45.00
C PRO A 476 -13.20 -7.71 -44.36
N LEU A 477 -13.35 -8.95 -44.86
CA LEU A 477 -12.50 -10.05 -44.47
C LEU A 477 -11.16 -9.99 -45.21
N PHE A 478 -10.05 -9.84 -44.49
CA PHE A 478 -8.72 -9.77 -45.10
C PHE A 478 -8.27 -11.13 -45.65
N GLY A 479 -8.56 -12.21 -44.94
CA GLY A 479 -8.16 -13.55 -45.34
C GLY A 479 -8.82 -14.64 -44.52
N THR A 480 -8.67 -15.88 -44.99
CA THR A 480 -9.09 -17.08 -44.26
C THR A 480 -7.88 -17.86 -43.76
N TYR A 481 -7.91 -18.22 -42.47
CA TYR A 481 -6.89 -19.09 -41.88
C TYR A 481 -7.37 -20.56 -41.86
N GLN A 482 -6.43 -21.48 -41.62
CA GLN A 482 -6.75 -22.89 -41.40
C GLN A 482 -6.42 -23.32 -39.96
N GLY A 483 -7.03 -24.42 -39.52
CA GLY A 483 -7.01 -24.80 -38.11
C GLY A 483 -8.22 -24.18 -37.40
N GLN A 484 -8.21 -24.14 -36.08
CA GLN A 484 -9.24 -23.52 -35.27
C GLN A 484 -8.56 -22.88 -34.07
N LEU A 485 -9.18 -21.86 -33.51
CA LEU A 485 -8.82 -21.37 -32.20
C LEU A 485 -9.21 -22.43 -31.14
N SER A 486 -8.42 -22.56 -30.09
CA SER A 486 -8.67 -23.50 -29.00
C SER A 486 -9.76 -22.97 -28.05
N ASN A 487 -10.84 -23.72 -27.89
CA ASN A 487 -11.89 -23.39 -26.92
C ASN A 487 -11.38 -23.34 -25.47
N ASP A 488 -10.32 -24.11 -25.15
CA ASP A 488 -9.73 -24.18 -23.80
C ASP A 488 -8.54 -23.19 -23.62
N GLY A 489 -8.32 -22.28 -24.58
CA GLY A 489 -7.16 -21.37 -24.59
C GLY A 489 -5.94 -21.87 -25.34
N GLU A 490 -5.09 -20.94 -25.80
CA GLU A 490 -3.81 -21.20 -26.47
C GLU A 490 -2.93 -19.94 -26.58
N ALA A 491 -1.70 -20.12 -27.08
CA ALA A 491 -0.85 -19.02 -27.52
C ALA A 491 -1.06 -18.73 -29.02
N VAL A 492 -1.50 -17.51 -29.34
CA VAL A 492 -1.55 -16.99 -30.70
C VAL A 492 -0.42 -15.96 -30.87
N ILE A 493 0.48 -16.22 -31.81
CA ILE A 493 1.70 -15.44 -31.98
C ILE A 493 1.88 -15.07 -33.45
N LEU A 494 1.96 -13.78 -33.75
CA LEU A 494 2.36 -13.30 -35.07
C LEU A 494 3.86 -13.06 -35.11
N ARG A 495 4.54 -13.61 -36.12
CA ARG A 495 5.96 -13.36 -36.39
C ARG A 495 6.17 -12.72 -37.75
N ASP A 496 7.15 -11.82 -37.86
CA ASP A 496 7.60 -11.31 -39.15
C ASP A 496 8.38 -12.38 -39.95
N TYR A 497 8.77 -12.03 -41.17
CA TYR A 497 9.52 -12.92 -42.06
C TYR A 497 10.93 -13.31 -41.55
N THR A 498 11.44 -12.64 -40.51
CA THR A 498 12.71 -12.94 -39.85
C THR A 498 12.54 -13.81 -38.59
N GLY A 499 11.30 -14.01 -38.13
CA GLY A 499 10.96 -14.73 -36.91
C GLY A 499 10.78 -13.85 -35.67
N LYS A 500 10.87 -12.51 -35.80
CA LYS A 500 10.60 -11.57 -34.70
C LYS A 500 9.11 -11.61 -34.35
N VAL A 501 8.77 -11.77 -33.07
CA VAL A 501 7.38 -11.61 -32.60
C VAL A 501 6.92 -10.18 -32.86
N MET A 502 5.73 -10.03 -33.44
CA MET A 502 5.10 -8.74 -33.73
C MET A 502 3.82 -8.49 -32.93
N ALA A 503 3.12 -9.56 -32.54
CA ALA A 503 1.92 -9.51 -31.69
C ALA A 503 1.75 -10.88 -31.02
N THR A 504 1.25 -10.91 -29.79
CA THR A 504 0.99 -12.16 -29.08
C THR A 504 -0.13 -12.02 -28.06
N VAL A 505 -0.89 -13.09 -27.89
CA VAL A 505 -1.80 -13.31 -26.76
C VAL A 505 -1.73 -14.78 -26.37
N VAL A 506 -1.64 -15.05 -25.07
CA VAL A 506 -1.84 -16.38 -24.48
C VAL A 506 -3.14 -16.31 -23.68
N TYR A 507 -4.25 -16.70 -24.31
CA TYR A 507 -5.58 -16.66 -23.69
C TYR A 507 -5.95 -18.01 -23.07
N ASP A 508 -6.92 -17.99 -22.15
CA ASP A 508 -7.46 -19.12 -21.41
C ASP A 508 -8.98 -18.90 -21.26
N ASP A 509 -9.73 -19.95 -20.91
CA ASP A 509 -11.18 -19.89 -20.64
C ASP A 509 -11.50 -19.87 -19.13
N ASP A 510 -10.47 -20.01 -18.27
CA ASP A 510 -10.56 -19.93 -16.81
C ASP A 510 -9.57 -18.89 -16.22
N ARG A 511 -9.28 -18.93 -14.91
CA ARG A 511 -8.18 -18.21 -14.24
C ARG A 511 -8.24 -16.68 -14.37
N GLY A 512 -9.46 -16.16 -14.42
CA GLY A 512 -9.75 -14.72 -14.45
C GLY A 512 -9.97 -14.16 -15.85
N TRP A 513 -9.88 -14.97 -16.90
CA TRP A 513 -10.33 -14.58 -18.23
C TRP A 513 -11.86 -14.41 -18.28
N PRO A 514 -12.39 -13.53 -19.16
CA PRO A 514 -13.83 -13.33 -19.30
C PRO A 514 -14.58 -14.62 -19.66
N VAL A 515 -15.70 -14.87 -18.98
CA VAL A 515 -16.43 -16.15 -19.07
C VAL A 515 -17.36 -16.23 -20.29
N SER A 516 -17.94 -15.12 -20.74
CA SER A 516 -18.93 -15.19 -21.83
C SER A 516 -18.38 -15.38 -23.24
N PRO A 517 -17.12 -15.03 -23.55
CA PRO A 517 -16.46 -15.44 -24.80
C PRO A 517 -16.29 -16.95 -24.97
N ASP A 518 -16.38 -17.72 -23.89
CA ASP A 518 -16.42 -19.17 -23.90
C ASP A 518 -17.84 -19.69 -24.23
N GLY A 519 -18.25 -19.61 -25.49
CA GLY A 519 -19.46 -20.29 -25.97
C GLY A 519 -20.79 -19.56 -25.76
N ARG A 520 -20.81 -18.34 -25.20
CA ARG A 520 -22.06 -17.57 -25.00
C ARG A 520 -22.33 -16.51 -26.07
N GLY A 521 -21.40 -16.33 -26.99
CA GLY A 521 -21.57 -15.48 -28.18
C GLY A 521 -20.84 -14.15 -28.12
N ASP A 522 -20.24 -13.76 -27.00
CA ASP A 522 -19.31 -12.62 -26.95
C ASP A 522 -17.96 -13.00 -27.57
N SER A 523 -17.18 -12.03 -28.04
CA SER A 523 -15.76 -12.19 -28.34
C SER A 523 -14.91 -11.69 -27.17
N LEU A 524 -13.65 -12.07 -27.16
CA LEU A 524 -12.64 -11.63 -26.21
C LEU A 524 -11.94 -10.38 -26.77
N VAL A 525 -12.06 -9.25 -26.09
CA VAL A 525 -11.63 -7.91 -26.56
C VAL A 525 -10.54 -7.32 -25.66
N LEU A 526 -9.47 -6.80 -26.27
CA LEU A 526 -8.38 -6.10 -25.58
C LEU A 526 -8.83 -4.71 -25.12
N ILE A 527 -8.69 -4.40 -23.84
CA ILE A 527 -9.07 -3.10 -23.23
C ILE A 527 -7.90 -2.25 -22.76
N ASP A 528 -6.72 -2.87 -22.62
CA ASP A 528 -5.51 -2.17 -22.22
C ASP A 528 -4.41 -2.40 -23.25
N PRO A 529 -4.39 -1.62 -24.35
CA PRO A 529 -3.32 -1.64 -25.36
C PRO A 529 -1.93 -1.38 -24.78
N GLU A 530 -1.85 -0.76 -23.60
CA GLU A 530 -0.58 -0.43 -22.93
C GLU A 530 -0.17 -1.48 -21.87
N GLY A 531 -1.06 -2.44 -21.58
CA GLY A 531 -0.89 -3.53 -20.64
C GLY A 531 -0.24 -4.79 -21.24
N ASP A 532 -0.08 -5.82 -20.41
CA ASP A 532 0.38 -7.14 -20.87
C ASP A 532 -0.76 -7.88 -21.58
N PRO A 533 -0.67 -8.16 -22.89
CA PRO A 533 -1.74 -8.85 -23.61
C PRO A 533 -1.91 -10.31 -23.18
N ASN A 534 -1.01 -10.87 -22.38
CA ASN A 534 -1.13 -12.23 -21.82
C ASN A 534 -1.78 -12.25 -20.42
N SER A 535 -2.15 -11.07 -19.90
CA SER A 535 -2.83 -10.94 -18.62
C SER A 535 -4.34 -10.86 -18.84
N PRO A 536 -5.16 -11.65 -18.12
CA PRO A 536 -6.63 -11.58 -18.24
C PRO A 536 -7.20 -10.19 -17.91
N ARG A 537 -6.47 -9.39 -17.11
CA ARG A 537 -6.89 -8.01 -16.76
C ARG A 537 -6.90 -7.05 -17.96
N SER A 538 -6.22 -7.41 -19.04
CA SER A 538 -6.15 -6.61 -20.25
C SER A 538 -7.31 -6.90 -21.20
N TRP A 539 -8.22 -7.83 -20.84
CA TRP A 539 -9.28 -8.30 -21.71
C TRP A 539 -10.66 -8.25 -21.06
N ARG A 540 -11.71 -8.13 -21.87
CA ARG A 540 -13.12 -8.25 -21.47
C ARG A 540 -13.94 -9.00 -22.52
N ALA A 541 -15.19 -9.30 -22.18
CA ALA A 541 -16.20 -9.66 -23.17
C ALA A 541 -16.58 -8.44 -24.04
N SER A 542 -16.82 -8.66 -25.32
CA SER A 542 -17.32 -7.64 -26.24
C SER A 542 -18.60 -6.98 -25.76
N ALA A 543 -18.84 -5.76 -26.25
CA ALA A 543 -20.08 -5.07 -25.97
C ALA A 543 -21.27 -5.76 -26.65
N TYR A 544 -21.06 -6.38 -27.82
CA TYR A 544 -22.13 -7.04 -28.57
C TYR A 544 -21.95 -8.55 -28.65
N LEU A 545 -23.06 -9.29 -28.68
CA LEU A 545 -23.02 -10.68 -29.14
C LEU A 545 -22.58 -10.70 -30.60
N GLY A 546 -21.58 -11.51 -30.91
CA GLY A 546 -20.89 -11.53 -32.19
C GLY A 546 -19.62 -10.66 -32.22
N GLY A 547 -19.37 -9.84 -31.21
CA GLY A 547 -18.22 -8.94 -31.22
C GLY A 547 -18.40 -7.73 -32.13
N SER A 548 -17.30 -7.03 -32.42
CA SER A 548 -17.26 -5.82 -33.26
C SER A 548 -16.13 -5.87 -34.31
N PRO A 549 -16.03 -6.94 -35.12
CA PRO A 549 -14.88 -7.11 -36.01
C PRO A 549 -14.76 -5.96 -37.00
N GLY A 550 -13.55 -5.42 -37.14
CA GLY A 550 -13.19 -4.34 -38.04
C GLY A 550 -13.33 -2.93 -37.46
N GLU A 551 -13.70 -2.80 -36.17
CA GLU A 551 -13.79 -1.53 -35.47
C GLU A 551 -13.50 -1.66 -33.97
N ASP A 552 -13.28 -0.53 -33.29
CA ASP A 552 -13.05 -0.53 -31.84
C ASP A 552 -14.33 -0.90 -31.07
N ASP A 553 -14.27 -1.96 -30.26
CA ASP A 553 -15.40 -2.37 -29.42
C ASP A 553 -15.77 -1.26 -28.42
N PRO A 554 -17.04 -0.81 -28.38
CA PRO A 554 -17.44 0.32 -27.56
C PRO A 554 -17.40 -0.03 -26.07
N GLN A 555 -17.00 0.93 -25.22
CA GLN A 555 -16.89 0.72 -23.77
C GLN A 555 -18.25 0.53 -23.05
N THR A 556 -19.37 0.85 -23.70
CA THR A 556 -20.72 0.68 -23.15
C THR A 556 -21.71 0.23 -24.22
N MET A 557 -22.61 -0.68 -23.83
CA MET A 557 -23.79 -1.05 -24.63
C MET A 557 -24.62 0.22 -24.96
N PRO A 558 -24.95 0.50 -26.23
CA PRO A 558 -25.84 1.59 -26.59
C PRO A 558 -27.19 1.43 -25.88
N ALA A 559 -27.73 2.53 -25.38
CA ALA A 559 -29.06 2.54 -24.77
C ALA A 559 -30.12 2.08 -25.78
N GLY A 560 -30.65 0.87 -25.60
CA GLY A 560 -31.75 0.33 -26.40
C GLY A 560 -31.64 -1.13 -26.83
N TRP A 561 -30.54 -1.82 -26.55
CA TRP A 561 -30.41 -3.26 -26.81
C TRP A 561 -30.98 -4.07 -25.63
N ASN A 562 -31.98 -4.91 -25.89
CA ASN A 562 -32.57 -5.82 -24.90
C ASN A 562 -32.48 -7.23 -25.50
N PRO A 563 -31.86 -8.21 -24.80
CA PRO A 563 -31.47 -9.51 -25.35
C PRO A 563 -32.64 -10.35 -25.89
#